data_AF-A0A2E0T9E9-F1
#
_entry.id   AF-A0A2E0T9E9-F1
#
_cell.length_a   1.000
_cell.length_b   1.000
_cell.length_c   1.000
_cell.angle_alpha   90.00
_cell.angle_beta   90.00
_cell.angle_gamma   90.00
#
_symmetry.space_group_name_H-M   'P 1'
#
loop_
_entity.id
_entity.type
_entity.pdbx_description
1 polymer ?
#
loop_
_entity_poly.entity_id
_entity_poly.type
_entity_poly.pdbx_seq_one_letter_code
_entity_poly.pdbx_strand_id
1 'polypeptide(L)'
;MALLQPALQVIRRKSRSLFGQLDAALDNVVGNVAEGDAKSGGHQRQSFTVALGEAREARGRLATAYVKRYVALAEITPGADKLLEVERILARFV
;
A
#
# COMPACT_ATOMS: atom_id res chain seq x y z
N MET A 1 -9.54 -0.04 6.69
CA MET A 1 -8.85 -1.32 6.39
C MET A 1 -9.79 -2.52 6.20
N ALA A 2 -11.12 -2.40 6.37
CA ALA A 2 -12.06 -3.53 6.21
C ALA A 2 -11.99 -4.22 4.84
N LEU A 3 -11.68 -3.49 3.76
CA LEU A 3 -11.64 -4.01 2.39
C LEU A 3 -10.58 -5.08 2.14
N LEU A 4 -9.44 -5.03 2.84
CA LEU A 4 -8.35 -6.00 2.66
C LEU A 4 -8.30 -7.05 3.76
N GLN A 5 -9.09 -6.91 4.83
CA GLN A 5 -8.92 -7.68 6.04
C GLN A 5 -9.06 -9.21 5.84
N PRO A 6 -10.04 -9.71 5.05
CA PRO A 6 -10.11 -11.14 4.73
C PRO A 6 -8.86 -11.62 3.97
N ALA A 7 -8.44 -10.90 2.93
CA ALA A 7 -7.26 -11.23 2.13
C ALA A 7 -5.96 -11.19 2.97
N LEU A 8 -5.80 -10.20 3.85
CA LEU A 8 -4.65 -10.07 4.75
C LEU A 8 -4.54 -11.26 5.71
N GLN A 9 -5.66 -11.77 6.23
CA GLN A 9 -5.65 -12.96 7.08
C GLN A 9 -5.19 -14.20 6.31
N VAL A 10 -5.65 -14.36 5.06
CA VAL A 10 -5.22 -15.47 4.20
C VAL A 10 -3.72 -15.34 3.87
N ILE A 11 -3.29 -14.16 3.44
CA ILE A 11 -1.87 -13.86 3.14
C ILE A 11 -1.00 -14.13 4.36
N ARG A 12 -1.41 -13.70 5.57
CA ARG A 12 -0.68 -13.93 6.82
C ARG A 12 -0.47 -15.42 7.11
N ARG A 13 -1.51 -16.24 6.86
CA ARG A 13 -1.45 -17.70 7.05
C ARG A 13 -0.56 -18.37 6.00
N LYS A 14 -0.59 -17.91 4.75
CA LYS A 14 0.17 -18.49 3.63
C LYS A 14 1.63 -18.03 3.56
N SER A 15 1.91 -16.78 3.94
CA SER A 15 3.24 -16.18 3.94
C SER A 15 3.32 -15.00 4.91
N ARG A 16 3.91 -15.24 6.09
CA ARG A 16 4.17 -14.20 7.09
C ARG A 16 5.08 -13.09 6.57
N SER A 17 6.06 -13.43 5.73
CA SER A 17 6.96 -12.45 5.11
C SER A 17 6.20 -11.52 4.18
N LEU A 18 5.39 -12.05 3.25
CA LEU A 18 4.60 -11.22 2.34
C LEU A 18 3.60 -10.34 3.10
N PHE A 19 2.95 -10.90 4.13
CA PHE A 19 2.07 -10.13 5.01
C PHE A 19 2.83 -8.99 5.68
N GLY A 20 3.96 -9.26 6.33
CA GLY A 20 4.72 -8.24 7.06
C GLY A 20 5.22 -7.12 6.15
N GLN A 21 5.65 -7.44 4.92
CA GLN A 21 6.06 -6.40 3.98
C GLN A 21 4.86 -5.59 3.45
N LEU A 22 3.68 -6.19 3.30
CA LEU A 22 2.46 -5.50 2.87
C LEU A 22 1.94 -4.58 3.98
N ASP A 23 1.88 -5.08 5.20
CA ASP A 23 1.47 -4.34 6.39
C ASP A 23 2.38 -3.13 6.64
N ALA A 24 3.69 -3.34 6.58
CA ALA A 24 4.68 -2.27 6.70
C ALA A 24 4.53 -1.21 5.60
N ALA A 25 4.34 -1.62 4.34
CA ALA A 25 4.14 -0.66 3.25
C ALA A 25 2.87 0.19 3.47
N LEU A 26 1.77 -0.42 3.93
CA LEU A 26 0.53 0.31 4.23
C LEU A 26 0.72 1.33 5.35
N ASP A 27 1.41 0.96 6.43
CA ASP A 27 1.72 1.86 7.54
C ASP A 27 2.67 3.00 7.12
N ASN A 28 3.67 2.67 6.30
CA ASN A 28 4.64 3.64 5.79
C ASN A 28 3.99 4.68 4.87
N VAL A 29 2.95 4.33 4.09
CA VAL A 29 2.17 5.33 3.33
C VAL A 29 1.62 6.39 4.27
N VAL A 30 0.94 5.98 5.34
CA VAL A 30 0.31 6.90 6.29
C VAL A 30 1.37 7.75 7.00
N GLY A 31 2.46 7.12 7.45
CA GLY A 31 3.55 7.82 8.13
C GLY A 31 4.20 8.90 7.25
N ASN A 32 4.51 8.59 5.99
CA ASN A 32 5.14 9.53 5.08
C ASN A 32 4.18 10.65 4.64
N VAL A 33 2.88 10.40 4.51
CA VAL A 33 1.89 11.45 4.26
C VAL A 33 1.84 12.43 5.44
N ALA A 34 1.71 11.91 6.66
CA ALA A 34 1.65 12.74 7.86
C ALA A 34 2.94 13.58 8.05
N GLU A 35 4.10 12.98 7.76
CA GLU A 35 5.37 13.70 7.80
C GLU A 35 5.46 14.78 6.70
N GLY A 36 4.98 14.49 5.49
CA GLY A 36 4.92 15.44 4.38
C GLY A 36 4.02 16.64 4.68
N ASP A 37 2.88 16.41 5.34
CA ASP A 37 1.95 17.48 5.77
C ASP A 37 2.57 18.42 6.81
N ALA A 38 3.54 17.94 7.60
CA ALA A 38 4.29 18.76 8.57
C ALA A 38 5.52 19.47 7.97
N LYS A 39 5.84 19.22 6.70
CA LYS A 39 7.02 19.76 6.00
C LYS A 39 6.63 20.77 4.93
N SER A 40 7.63 21.48 4.39
CA SER A 40 7.46 22.43 3.28
C SER A 40 8.54 22.25 2.21
N GLY A 41 8.22 22.63 0.97
CA GLY A 41 9.17 22.64 -0.15
C GLY A 41 9.70 21.26 -0.52
N GLY A 42 11.00 21.14 -0.75
CA GLY A 42 11.63 19.89 -1.22
C GLY A 42 11.42 18.70 -0.27
N HIS A 43 11.44 18.93 1.04
CA HIS A 43 11.24 17.86 2.03
C HIS A 43 9.80 17.32 2.04
N GLN A 44 8.80 18.18 1.80
CA GLN A 44 7.41 17.75 1.66
C GLN A 44 7.24 16.87 0.41
N ARG A 45 7.75 17.33 -0.73
CA ARG A 45 7.74 16.57 -1.99
C ARG A 45 8.44 15.22 -1.84
N GLN A 46 9.56 15.17 -1.11
CA GLN A 46 10.27 13.93 -0.85
C GLN A 46 9.42 12.94 -0.03
N SER A 47 8.81 13.38 1.07
CA SER A 47 7.93 12.52 1.89
C SER A 47 6.74 11.99 1.06
N PHE A 48 6.09 12.83 0.23
CA PHE A 48 5.03 12.36 -0.67
C PHE A 48 5.53 11.41 -1.77
N THR A 49 6.78 11.57 -2.23
CA THR A 49 7.41 10.65 -3.19
C THR A 49 7.63 9.28 -2.56
N VAL A 50 8.08 9.23 -1.31
CA VAL A 50 8.22 7.98 -0.55
C VAL A 50 6.85 7.33 -0.33
N ALA A 51 5.84 8.10 0.11
CA ALA A 51 4.48 7.60 0.28
C ALA A 51 3.92 7.00 -1.03
N LEU A 52 4.17 7.64 -2.18
CA LEU A 52 3.74 7.12 -3.48
C LEU A 52 4.44 5.80 -3.81
N GLY A 53 5.73 5.69 -3.49
CA GLY A 53 6.51 4.45 -3.61
C GLY A 53 5.86 3.33 -2.79
N GLU A 54 5.61 3.58 -1.51
CA GLU A 54 5.01 2.62 -0.56
C GLU A 54 3.61 2.15 -1.01
N ALA A 55 2.77 3.04 -1.55
CA ALA A 55 1.45 2.67 -2.06
C ALA A 55 1.54 1.72 -3.27
N ARG A 56 2.44 2.01 -4.23
CA ARG A 56 2.71 1.12 -5.37
C ARG A 56 3.24 -0.23 -4.91
N GLU A 57 4.11 -0.19 -3.92
CA GLU A 57 4.72 -1.34 -3.28
C GLU A 57 3.68 -2.24 -2.58
N ALA A 58 2.73 -1.66 -1.84
CA ALA A 58 1.61 -2.38 -1.27
C ALA A 58 0.75 -3.05 -2.36
N ARG A 59 0.43 -2.33 -3.44
CA ARG A 59 -0.35 -2.89 -4.56
C ARG A 59 0.40 -4.03 -5.27
N GLY A 60 1.72 -3.90 -5.45
CA GLY A 60 2.56 -4.98 -5.98
C GLY A 60 2.57 -6.24 -5.11
N ARG A 61 2.51 -6.07 -3.78
CA ARG A 61 2.42 -7.20 -2.83
C ARG A 61 1.06 -7.90 -2.87
N LEU A 62 -0.04 -7.16 -3.05
CA LEU A 62 -1.34 -7.76 -3.34
C LEU A 62 -1.31 -8.57 -4.64
N ALA A 63 -0.72 -8.03 -5.70
CA ALA A 63 -0.56 -8.75 -6.96
C ALA A 63 0.29 -10.02 -6.80
N THR A 64 1.35 -9.96 -5.97
CA THR A 64 2.17 -11.14 -5.64
C THR A 64 1.35 -12.22 -4.93
N ALA A 65 0.47 -11.85 -4.00
CA ALA A 65 -0.42 -12.80 -3.33
C ALA A 65 -1.38 -13.50 -4.32
N TYR A 66 -1.91 -12.76 -5.29
CA TYR A 66 -2.72 -13.32 -6.37
C TYR A 66 -1.93 -14.28 -7.27
N VAL A 67 -0.74 -13.87 -7.74
CA VAL A 67 0.13 -14.72 -8.59
C VAL A 67 0.53 -16.01 -7.87
N LYS A 68 0.78 -15.94 -6.57
CA LYS A 68 1.07 -17.12 -5.72
C LYS A 68 -0.17 -17.94 -5.37
N ARG A 69 -1.36 -17.57 -5.87
CA ARG A 69 -2.66 -18.22 -5.61
C ARG A 69 -3.01 -18.30 -4.12
N TYR A 70 -2.55 -17.34 -3.33
CA TYR A 70 -2.97 -17.24 -1.93
C TYR A 70 -4.39 -16.69 -1.82
N VAL A 71 -4.77 -15.81 -2.74
CA VAL A 71 -6.06 -15.13 -2.82
C VAL A 71 -6.51 -15.06 -4.28
N ALA A 72 -7.82 -14.98 -4.51
CA ALA A 72 -8.42 -14.68 -5.79
C ALA A 72 -8.34 -13.19 -6.11
N LEU A 73 -8.38 -12.85 -7.40
CA LEU A 73 -8.31 -11.45 -7.85
C LEU A 73 -9.42 -10.60 -7.24
N ALA A 74 -10.66 -11.11 -7.23
CA ALA A 74 -11.82 -10.44 -6.65
C ALA A 74 -11.67 -10.10 -5.15
N GLU A 75 -10.87 -10.85 -4.40
CA GLU A 75 -10.64 -10.60 -2.97
C GLU A 75 -9.71 -9.40 -2.72
N ILE A 76 -8.89 -9.02 -3.72
CA ILE A 76 -7.92 -7.92 -3.59
C ILE A 76 -8.28 -6.69 -4.42
N THR A 77 -9.12 -6.82 -5.46
CA THR A 77 -9.48 -5.72 -6.36
C THR A 77 -9.99 -4.47 -5.61
N PRO A 78 -10.95 -4.55 -4.67
CA PRO A 78 -11.44 -3.34 -3.98
C PRO A 78 -10.34 -2.59 -3.20
N GLY A 79 -9.42 -3.34 -2.58
CA GLY A 79 -8.30 -2.74 -1.87
C GLY A 79 -7.21 -2.21 -2.81
N ALA A 80 -6.94 -2.92 -3.91
CA ALA A 80 -6.00 -2.47 -4.94
C ALA A 80 -6.48 -1.19 -5.65
N ASP A 81 -7.78 -1.07 -5.89
CA ASP A 81 -8.38 0.14 -6.49
C ASP A 81 -8.26 1.34 -5.54
N LYS A 82 -8.42 1.13 -4.23
CA LYS A 82 -8.19 2.19 -3.24
C LYS A 82 -6.73 2.60 -3.13
N LEU A 83 -5.80 1.65 -3.23
CA LEU A 83 -4.37 2.00 -3.32
C LEU A 83 -4.06 2.78 -4.59
N LEU A 84 -4.66 2.43 -5.73
CA LEU A 84 -4.51 3.19 -6.98
C LEU A 84 -5.08 4.61 -6.85
N GLU A 85 -6.18 4.79 -6.13
CA GLU A 85 -6.73 6.11 -5.82
C GLU A 85 -5.73 6.94 -4.98
N VAL A 86 -5.14 6.33 -3.95
CA VAL A 86 -4.07 6.97 -3.13
C VAL A 86 -2.86 7.33 -4.00
N GLU A 87 -2.39 6.42 -4.86
CA GLU A 87 -1.30 6.68 -5.81
C GLU A 87 -1.59 7.93 -6.68
N ARG A 88 -2.81 8.05 -7.18
CA ARG A 88 -3.23 9.20 -8.01
C ARG A 88 -3.33 10.50 -7.23
N ILE A 89 -3.66 10.45 -5.94
CA ILE A 89 -3.67 11.64 -5.07
C ILE A 89 -2.24 12.09 -4.84
N LEU A 90 -1.36 11.19 -4.40
CA LEU A 90 0.04 11.50 -4.09
C LEU A 90 0.82 11.97 -5.31
N ALA A 91 0.55 11.41 -6.50
CA ALA A 91 1.14 11.82 -7.76
C ALA A 91 0.92 13.31 -8.12
N ARG A 92 -0.05 13.99 -7.49
CA ARG A 92 -0.30 15.42 -7.72
C ARG A 92 0.67 16.33 -6.97
N PHE A 93 1.37 15.78 -5.97
CA PHE A 93 2.26 16.55 -5.09
C PHE A 93 3.74 16.28 -5.36
N VAL A 94 4.06 15.41 -6.32
CA VAL A 94 5.42 15.01 -6.68
C VAL A 94 5.76 15.44 -8.09
#